data_AF-A0A1Q6UZI4-F1
#
_entry.id   AF-A0A1Q6UZI4-F1
#
_cell.length_a   1.000
_cell.length_b   1.000
_cell.length_c   1.000
_cell.angle_alpha   90.00
_cell.angle_beta   90.00
_cell.angle_gamma   90.00
#
_symmetry.space_group_name_H-M   'P 1'
#
loop_
_entity.id
_entity.type
_entity.pdbx_description
1 polymer ?
#
loop_
_entity_poly.entity_id
_entity_poly.type
_entity_poly.pdbx_seq_one_letter_code
_entity_poly.pdbx_strand_id
1 'polypeptide(L)' 'MGKVISLINQKGGVGKTTTSINLSASLALLDKKVLMVDLDPQCNATTGIGINKGDIEKSVYNVLNGTCKIEEAMI' A
#
# COMPACT_ATOMS: atom_id res chain seq x y z
N MET A 1 19.52 1.40 -0.42
CA MET A 1 18.62 1.46 0.76
C MET A 1 17.39 2.25 0.35
N GLY A 2 16.17 1.76 0.61
CA GLY A 2 14.94 2.47 0.24
C GLY A 2 14.63 3.61 1.21
N LYS A 3 13.95 4.66 0.73
CA LYS A 3 13.41 5.74 1.58
C LYS A 3 11.97 5.40 1.95
N VAL A 4 11.66 5.36 3.25
CA VAL A 4 10.30 5.15 3.75
C VAL A 4 9.59 6.49 3.87
N ILE A 5 8.41 6.61 3.28
CA ILE A 5 7.55 7.80 3.33
C ILE A 5 6.17 7.37 3.83
N SER A 6 5.73 7.91 4.97
CA SER A 6 4.43 7.60 5.56
C SER A 6 3.46 8.77 5.38
N LEU A 7 2.26 8.51 4.85
CA LEU A 7 1.21 9.51 4.70
C LEU A 7 0.17 9.35 5.81
N ILE A 8 0.25 10.22 6.83
CA ILE A 8 -0.52 10.09 8.07
C ILE A 8 -1.33 11.36 8.31
N ASN A 9 -2.61 11.19 8.67
CA ASN A 9 -3.50 12.25 9.14
C ASN A 9 -4.72 11.59 9.82
N GLN A 10 -5.08 12.01 11.03
CA GLN A 10 -6.21 11.40 11.76
C GLN A 10 -7.57 11.64 11.09
N LYS A 11 -7.71 12.72 10.30
CA LYS A 11 -8.98 13.07 9.67
C LYS A 11 -9.23 12.18 8.45
N GLY A 12 -10.44 11.63 8.35
CA GLY A 12 -10.92 10.93 7.16
C GLY A 12 -11.14 11.86 5.97
N GLY A 13 -11.04 11.35 4.74
CA GLY A 13 -11.37 12.12 3.53
C GLY A 13 -10.42 13.28 3.18
N VAL A 14 -9.19 13.29 3.71
CA VAL A 14 -8.19 14.35 3.47
C VAL A 14 -7.18 14.02 2.36
N GLY A 15 -7.48 13.01 1.53
CA GLY A 15 -6.65 12.67 0.36
C GLY A 15 -5.44 11.77 0.63
N LYS A 16 -5.29 11.17 1.83
CA LYS A 16 -4.15 10.27 2.15
C LYS A 16 -3.94 9.18 1.10
N THR A 17 -4.97 8.38 0.83
CA THR A 17 -4.94 7.30 -0.14
C THR A 17 -4.68 7.79 -1.55
N THR A 18 -5.35 8.87 -1.96
CA THR A 18 -5.15 9.49 -3.27
C THR A 18 -3.70 9.92 -3.47
N THR A 19 -3.10 10.54 -2.45
CA THR A 19 -1.70 10.92 -2.47
C THR A 19 -0.78 9.70 -2.47
N SER A 20 -1.06 8.64 -1.68
CA SER A 20 -0.26 7.40 -1.68
C SER A 20 -0.18 6.77 -3.07
N ILE A 21 -1.32 6.60 -3.74
CA ILE A 21 -1.40 6.00 -5.08
C ILE A 21 -0.64 6.86 -6.09
N ASN A 22 -0.97 8.15 -6.17
CA ASN A 22 -0.41 9.03 -7.21
C ASN A 22 1.08 9.31 -6.99
N LEU A 23 1.54 9.43 -5.74
CA LEU A 23 2.96 9.56 -5.42
C LEU A 23 3.72 8.30 -5.83
N SER A 24 3.18 7.12 -5.50
CA SER A 24 3.80 5.85 -5.87
C SER A 24 3.91 5.68 -7.39
N ALA A 25 2.83 5.96 -8.12
CA ALA A 25 2.80 5.92 -9.58
C ALA A 25 3.77 6.95 -10.19
N SER A 26 3.79 8.18 -9.69
CA SER A 26 4.69 9.24 -10.18
C SER A 26 6.16 8.88 -9.97
N LEU A 27 6.51 8.28 -8.83
CA LEU A 27 7.87 7.81 -8.56
C LEU A 27 8.25 6.64 -9.47
N ALA A 28 7.31 5.71 -9.73
CA ALA A 28 7.53 4.61 -10.67
C ALA A 28 7.76 5.11 -12.10
N LEU A 29 7.02 6.14 -12.55
CA LEU A 29 7.22 6.82 -13.84
C LEU A 29 8.59 7.50 -13.96
N LEU A 30 9.26 7.79 -12.84
CA LEU A 30 10.62 8.33 -12.77
C LEU A 30 11.68 7.23 -12.59
N ASP A 31 11.38 6.02 -13.03
CA ASP A 31 12.23 4.82 -12.96
C ASP A 31 12.70 4.47 -11.54
N LYS A 32 11.90 4.81 -10.52
CA LYS A 32 12.17 4.37 -9.15
C LYS A 32 11.48 3.05 -8.87
N LYS A 33 12.19 2.15 -8.18
CA LYS A 33 11.60 0.95 -7.59
C LYS A 33 10.77 1.37 -6.37
N VAL A 34 9.45 1.19 -6.45
CA VAL A 34 8.49 1.62 -5.42
C VAL A 34 7.77 0.40 -4.86
N LEU A 35 7.57 0.39 -3.55
CA LEU A 35 6.66 -0.53 -2.85
C LEU A 35 5.62 0.32 -2.13
N MET A 36 4.34 0.19 -2.52
CA MET A 36 3.24 0.80 -1.79
C MET A 36 2.70 -0.19 -0.76
N VAL A 37 2.53 0.26 0.48
CA VAL A 37 1.97 -0.57 1.57
C VAL A 37 0.66 0.06 2.03
N ASP A 38 -0.46 -0.66 1.84
CA ASP A 38 -1.77 -0.23 2.34
C ASP A 38 -1.97 -0.73 3.78
N LEU A 39 -1.92 0.19 4.75
CA LEU A 39 -2.12 -0.08 6.17
C LEU A 39 -3.50 0.34 6.67
N ASP A 40 -4.43 0.68 5.77
CA ASP A 40 -5.81 1.01 6.14
C ASP A 40 -6.69 -0.25 5.96
N PRO A 41 -7.39 -0.75 7.01
CA PRO A 41 -8.31 -1.88 6.89
C PRO A 41 -9.43 -1.68 5.86
N GLN A 42 -9.71 -0.44 5.45
CA GLN A 42 -10.64 -0.17 4.36
C GLN A 42 -10.07 -0.50 2.98
N CYS A 43 -8.78 -0.80 2.85
CA CYS A 43 -8.08 -1.22 1.63
C CYS A 43 -8.35 -0.29 0.42
N ASN A 44 -8.50 1.01 0.67
CA ASN A 44 -8.83 1.96 -0.39
C ASN A 44 -7.67 2.16 -1.37
N ALA A 45 -6.41 1.99 -0.94
CA ALA A 45 -5.27 2.10 -1.86
C ALA A 45 -5.23 0.89 -2.80
N THR A 46 -5.40 -0.30 -2.21
CA THR A 46 -5.47 -1.58 -2.92
C THR A 46 -6.57 -1.61 -3.97
N THR A 47 -7.82 -1.26 -3.61
CA THR A 47 -8.90 -1.20 -4.62
C THR A 47 -8.73 -0.04 -5.58
N GLY A 48 -8.12 1.07 -5.14
CA GLY A 48 -7.86 2.23 -5.98
C GLY A 48 -6.89 1.96 -7.13
N ILE A 49 -6.08 0.90 -7.04
CA ILE A 49 -5.21 0.41 -8.13
C ILE A 49 -5.81 -0.79 -8.89
N GLY A 50 -7.08 -1.12 -8.65
CA GLY A 50 -7.80 -2.17 -9.39
C GLY A 50 -7.67 -3.58 -8.82
N ILE A 51 -7.06 -3.76 -7.65
CA ILE A 51 -6.98 -5.08 -7.00
C ILE A 51 -8.25 -5.31 -6.16
N ASN A 52 -8.94 -6.41 -6.41
CA ASN A 52 -10.10 -6.80 -5.61
C ASN A 52 -9.65 -7.39 -4.26
N LYS A 53 -10.26 -6.92 -3.17
CA LYS A 53 -9.93 -7.38 -1.80
C LYS A 53 -10.21 -8.87 -1.62
N GLY A 54 -11.21 -9.41 -2.33
CA GLY A 54 -11.58 -10.83 -2.26
C GLY A 54 -10.52 -11.78 -2.83
N ASP A 55 -9.61 -11.27 -3.65
CA ASP A 55 -8.57 -12.05 -4.32
C ASP A 55 -7.26 -12.08 -3.50
N ILE A 56 -7.21 -11.41 -2.35
CA ILE A 56 -6.01 -11.27 -1.51
C ILE A 56 -6.00 -12.36 -0.45
N GLU A 57 -5.16 -13.38 -0.64
CA GLU A 57 -4.97 -14.45 0.35
C GLU A 57 -4.05 -14.03 1.51
N LYS A 58 -2.99 -13.28 1.21
CA LYS A 58 -2.00 -12.80 2.18
C LYS A 58 -1.83 -11.29 2.02
N SER A 59 -1.94 -10.58 3.14
CA SER A 59 -1.83 -9.12 3.18
C SER A 59 -0.79 -8.68 4.20
N VAL A 60 -0.57 -7.37 4.29
CA VAL A 60 0.29 -6.77 5.34
C VAL A 60 -0.13 -7.20 6.75
N TYR A 61 -1.41 -7.52 6.96
CA TYR A 61 -1.90 -8.03 8.23
C TYR A 61 -1.21 -9.35 8.63
N ASN A 62 -1.06 -10.28 7.67
CA ASN A 62 -0.40 -11.57 7.90
C ASN A 62 1.08 -11.40 8.25
N VAL A 63 1.74 -10.46 7.59
CA VAL A 63 3.15 -10.11 7.82
C VAL A 63 3.33 -9.52 9.21
N LEU A 64 2.50 -8.55 9.60
CA LEU A 64 2.55 -7.92 10.93
C LEU A 64 2.27 -8.90 12.07
N ASN A 65 1.41 -9.90 11.83
CA ASN A 65 1.14 -10.98 12.77
C ASN A 65 2.18 -12.12 12.73
N GLY A 66 3.21 -12.03 11.88
CA GLY A 66 4.27 -13.05 11.78
C GLY A 66 3.81 -14.39 11.18
N THR A 67 2.69 -14.39 10.44
CA THR A 67 2.11 -15.60 9.84
C THR A 67 2.60 -15.87 8.42
N CYS A 68 3.23 -14.89 7.76
CA CYS A 68 3.94 -15.08 6.50
C CYS A 68 5.10 -14.08 6.38
N LYS A 69 6.04 -14.33 5.46
CA LYS A 69 7.06 -13.35 5.09
C LYS A 69 6.48 -12.27 4.17
N ILE A 70 7.15 -11.12 4.06
CA ILE A 70 6.70 -10.00 3.24
C ILE A 70 6.61 -10.39 1.75
N GLU A 71 7.53 -11.23 1.28
CA GLU A 71 7.58 -11.69 -0.11
C GLU A 71 6.35 -12.49 -0.52
N GLU A 72 5.68 -13.13 0.44
CA GLU A 72 4.47 -13.90 0.21
C GLU A 72 3.20 -13.04 0.15
N ALA A 73 3.29 -11.77 0.55
CA ALA A 73 2.17 -10.82 0.59
C ALA A 73 2.31 -9.66 -0.42
N MET A 74 3.38 -9.64 -1.22
CA MET A 74 3.55 -8.70 -2.32
C MET A 74 2.78 -9.18 -3.56
N ILE A 75 2.18 -8.24 -4.30
CA ILE A 75 1.43 -8.47 -5.54
C ILE A 75 2.11 -7.70 -6.68
#